data_AF-A0A2U1WN27-F1
#
_entry.id   AF-A0A2U1WN27-F1
#
_cell.length_a   1.000
_cell.length_b   1.000
_cell.length_c   1.000
_cell.angle_alpha   90.00
_cell.angle_beta   90.00
_cell.angle_gamma   90.00
#
_symmetry.space_group_name_H-M   'P 1'
#
loop_
_entity.id
_entity.type
_entity.pdbx_description
1 polymer ?
#
loop_
_entity_poly.entity_id
_entity_poly.type
_entity_poly.pdbx_seq_one_letter_code
_entity_poly.pdbx_strand_id
1 'polypeptide(L)'
;MGKNTTDNPCVKACSFDAADLCRACFRTLDEARRWKRLPDGEKEAVNAHVRPLMDAGGKGGRKRLRKLDRKIARLEEKLAALRAEREAAAGAA
;
A
#
# COMPACT_ATOMS: atom_id res chain seq x y z
N MET A 1 22.07 0.40 -10.18
CA MET A 1 21.48 1.75 -10.06
C MET A 1 21.31 2.07 -8.58
N GLY A 2 22.06 3.04 -8.07
CA GLY A 2 21.97 3.49 -6.69
C GLY A 2 20.54 3.92 -6.37
N LYS A 3 20.05 3.57 -5.19
CA LYS A 3 18.81 4.14 -4.68
C LYS A 3 19.09 5.63 -4.47
N ASN A 4 18.59 6.48 -5.36
CA ASN A 4 18.62 7.93 -5.11
C ASN A 4 17.60 8.22 -4.01
N THR A 5 18.05 8.08 -2.76
CA THR A 5 17.26 8.19 -1.54
C THR A 5 16.76 9.61 -1.30
N THR A 6 17.34 10.61 -1.97
CA THR A 6 16.99 12.03 -1.87
C THR A 6 16.29 12.60 -3.11
N ASP A 7 16.10 11.78 -4.17
CA ASP A 7 15.43 12.24 -5.40
C ASP A 7 13.97 12.57 -5.16
N ASN A 8 13.44 13.53 -5.93
CA ASN A 8 12.04 13.92 -5.85
C ASN A 8 11.13 12.76 -6.31
N PRO A 9 10.25 12.22 -5.44
CA PRO A 9 9.36 11.10 -5.78
C PRO A 9 8.14 11.52 -6.63
N CYS A 10 8.05 12.79 -7.03
CA CYS A 10 6.90 13.31 -7.74
C CYS A 10 6.74 12.74 -9.16
N VAL A 11 5.56 12.19 -9.46
CA VAL A 11 5.16 11.72 -10.81
C VAL A 11 4.36 12.77 -11.60
N LYS A 12 4.33 14.03 -11.13
CA LYS A 12 3.63 15.18 -11.74
C LYS A 12 2.11 15.01 -11.96
N ALA A 13 1.48 14.03 -11.32
CA ALA A 13 0.03 13.81 -11.33
C ALA A 13 -0.60 14.22 -9.98
N CYS A 14 -0.33 15.45 -9.54
CA CYS A 14 -0.66 15.87 -8.18
C CYS A 14 -2.17 16.00 -7.98
N SER A 15 -2.71 15.32 -6.97
CA SER A 15 -4.10 15.49 -6.53
C SER A 15 -4.19 15.07 -5.08
N PHE A 16 -4.68 15.95 -4.21
CA PHE A 16 -4.76 15.69 -2.77
C PHE A 16 -6.13 15.13 -2.39
N ASP A 17 -6.17 14.31 -1.35
CA ASP A 17 -7.40 13.85 -0.70
C ASP A 17 -7.77 14.75 0.50
N ALA A 18 -8.81 14.36 1.26
CA ALA A 18 -9.25 15.11 2.43
C ALA A 18 -8.28 15.05 3.62
N ALA A 19 -7.27 14.18 3.58
CA ALA A 19 -6.21 14.05 4.57
C ALA A 19 -4.91 14.74 4.13
N ASP A 20 -4.97 15.61 3.11
CA ASP A 20 -3.83 16.31 2.53
C ASP A 20 -2.74 15.37 1.98
N LEU A 21 -3.09 14.14 1.59
CA LEU A 21 -2.17 13.19 0.95
C LEU A 21 -2.31 13.23 -0.57
N CYS A 22 -1.17 13.28 -1.26
CA CYS A 22 -1.14 13.21 -2.71
C CYS A 22 -1.52 11.79 -3.18
N ARG A 23 -2.60 11.65 -3.94
CA ARG A 23 -3.10 10.37 -4.48
C ARG A 23 -2.15 9.66 -5.46
N ALA A 24 -1.11 10.35 -5.94
CA ALA A 24 -0.14 9.80 -6.90
C ALA A 24 1.22 9.45 -6.29
N CYS A 25 1.79 10.36 -5.49
CA CYS A 25 3.11 10.17 -4.88
C CYS A 25 3.06 9.97 -3.36
N PHE A 26 1.87 9.98 -2.76
CA PHE A 26 1.60 9.71 -1.33
C PHE A 26 2.29 10.62 -0.31
N ARG A 27 2.97 11.69 -0.75
CA ARG A 27 3.45 12.75 0.16
C ARG A 27 2.29 13.58 0.70
N THR A 28 2.46 14.09 1.91
CA THR A 28 1.61 15.13 2.47
C THR A 28 1.77 16.45 1.71
N LEU A 29 0.78 17.33 1.82
CA LEU A 29 0.81 18.67 1.25
C LEU A 29 2.00 19.50 1.78
N ASP A 30 2.32 19.38 3.08
CA ASP A 30 3.45 20.08 3.71
C ASP A 30 4.79 19.60 3.17
N GLU A 31 5.00 18.27 3.07
CA GLU A 31 6.22 17.70 2.48
C GLU A 31 6.40 18.13 1.02
N ALA A 32 5.31 18.13 0.25
CA ALA A 32 5.34 18.57 -1.14
C ALA A 32 5.71 20.05 -1.27
N ARG A 33 5.17 20.92 -0.40
CA ARG A 33 5.46 22.36 -0.38
C ARG A 33 6.89 22.67 0.08
N ARG A 34 7.38 21.95 1.09
CA ARG A 34 8.68 22.20 1.73
C ARG A 34 9.83 21.44 1.07
N TRP A 35 9.58 20.53 0.14
CA TRP A 35 10.56 19.64 -0.49
C TRP A 35 11.92 20.28 -0.84
N LYS A 36 11.90 21.45 -1.50
CA LYS A 36 13.13 22.17 -1.91
C LYS A 36 13.98 22.66 -0.74
N ARG A 37 13.39 22.80 0.44
CA ARG A 37 14.00 23.32 1.68
C ARG A 37 14.32 22.21 2.69
N LEU A 38 13.92 20.96 2.41
CA LEU A 38 14.22 19.84 3.29
C LEU A 38 15.72 19.50 3.22
N PRO A 39 16.38 19.22 4.35
CA PRO A 39 17.70 18.62 4.35
C PRO A 39 17.62 17.18 3.82
N ASP A 40 18.76 16.62 3.43
CA ASP A 40 18.78 15.32 2.76
C ASP A 40 18.23 14.20 3.66
N GLY A 41 18.54 14.18 4.97
CA GLY A 41 17.95 13.20 5.89
C GLY A 41 16.42 13.23 5.96
N GLU A 42 15.81 14.41 5.85
CA GLU A 42 14.34 14.54 5.79
C GLU A 42 13.80 14.07 4.43
N LYS A 43 14.50 14.35 3.32
CA LYS A 43 14.11 13.83 2.00
C LYS A 43 14.17 12.30 1.97
N GLU A 44 15.17 11.71 2.62
CA GLU A 44 15.31 10.26 2.76
C GLU A 44 14.16 9.68 3.60
N ALA A 45 13.84 10.30 4.73
CA ALA A 45 12.70 9.91 5.56
C ALA A 45 11.37 9.99 4.81
N VAL A 46 11.18 11.05 4.01
CA VAL A 46 10.01 11.18 3.14
C VAL A 46 9.97 10.03 2.12
N ASN A 47 11.07 9.83 1.39
CA ASN A 47 11.16 8.79 0.36
C ASN A 47 11.00 7.37 0.93
N ALA A 48 11.45 7.12 2.15
CA ALA A 48 11.36 5.82 2.81
C ALA A 48 9.91 5.38 3.02
N HIS A 49 9.00 6.31 3.35
CA HIS A 49 7.59 5.98 3.55
C HIS A 49 6.75 6.08 2.26
N VAL A 50 7.07 7.00 1.33
CA VAL A 50 6.25 7.13 0.10
C VAL A 50 6.55 6.09 -0.97
N ARG A 51 7.81 5.68 -1.16
CA ARG A 51 8.17 4.75 -2.23
C ARG A 51 7.45 3.39 -2.12
N PRO A 52 7.34 2.76 -0.94
CA PRO A 52 6.56 1.54 -0.78
C PRO A 52 5.08 1.71 -1.17
N LEU A 53 4.48 2.86 -0.86
CA LEU A 53 3.09 3.17 -1.22
C LEU A 53 2.93 3.34 -2.73
N MET A 54 3.90 3.98 -3.38
CA MET A 54 3.93 4.12 -4.84
C MET A 54 4.02 2.75 -5.54
N ASP A 55 4.86 1.84 -5.03
CA ASP A 55 4.99 0.48 -5.56
C ASP A 55 3.71 -0.34 -5.35
N ALA A 56 3.07 -0.18 -4.19
CA ALA A 56 1.78 -0.82 -3.87
C ALA A 56 0.61 -0.26 -4.70
N GLY A 57 0.60 1.05 -4.99
CA GLY A 57 -0.42 1.72 -5.79
C GLY A 57 -0.26 1.54 -7.31
N GLY A 58 0.93 1.16 -7.76
CA GLY A 58 1.26 0.96 -9.17
C GLY A 58 0.50 -0.20 -9.83
N LYS A 59 0.58 -0.31 -11.16
CA LYS A 59 -0.05 -1.40 -11.95
C LYS A 59 0.33 -2.80 -11.44
N GLY A 60 1.59 -2.97 -11.01
CA GLY A 60 2.09 -4.21 -10.41
C GLY A 60 1.44 -4.51 -9.05
N GLY A 61 1.34 -3.50 -8.18
CA GLY A 61 0.69 -3.59 -6.88
C GLY A 61 -0.81 -3.91 -7.00
N ARG A 62 -1.55 -3.24 -7.90
CA ARG A 62 -2.97 -3.56 -8.18
C ARG A 62 -3.18 -5.00 -8.62
N LYS A 63 -2.31 -5.52 -9.51
CA LYS A 63 -2.37 -6.92 -9.97
C LYS A 63 -2.09 -7.90 -8.82
N ARG A 64 -1.14 -7.57 -7.94
CA ARG A 64 -0.82 -8.36 -6.75
C ARG A 64 -1.99 -8.38 -5.77
N LEU A 65 -2.61 -7.23 -5.49
CA LEU A 65 -3.79 -7.13 -4.62
C LEU A 65 -4.93 -8.03 -5.11
N ARG A 66 -5.31 -7.92 -6.39
CA ARG A 66 -6.33 -8.78 -7.01
C ARG A 66 -6.03 -10.29 -6.89
N LYS A 67 -4.75 -10.69 -6.85
CA LYS A 67 -4.36 -12.09 -6.63
C LYS A 67 -4.54 -12.48 -5.17
N LEU A 68 -4.21 -11.60 -4.24
CA LEU A 68 -4.42 -11.81 -2.80
C LEU A 68 -5.91 -11.93 -2.50
N ASP A 69 -6.76 -11.05 -3.05
CA ASP A 69 -8.22 -11.11 -2.86
C ASP A 69 -8.80 -12.47 -3.30
N ARG A 70 -8.40 -12.95 -4.48
CA ARG A 70 -8.80 -14.29 -4.96
C ARG A 70 -8.29 -15.45 -4.09
N LYS A 71 -7.20 -15.25 -3.36
CA LYS A 71 -6.65 -16.26 -2.45
C LYS A 71 -7.43 -16.23 -1.13
N ILE A 72 -7.71 -15.04 -0.61
CA ILE A 72 -8.52 -14.82 0.60
C ILE A 72 -9.89 -15.48 0.41
N ALA A 73 -10.61 -15.18 -0.67
CA ALA A 73 -11.93 -15.75 -0.93
C ALA A 73 -11.93 -17.30 -0.92
N ARG A 74 -10.92 -17.91 -1.54
CA ARG A 74 -10.77 -19.38 -1.55
C ARG A 74 -10.47 -19.96 -0.17
N LEU A 75 -9.71 -19.24 0.65
CA LEU A 75 -9.40 -19.67 2.01
C LEU A 75 -10.61 -19.52 2.93
N GLU A 76 -11.40 -18.46 2.76
CA GLU A 76 -12.64 -18.25 3.49
C GLU A 76 -13.67 -19.35 3.20
N GLU A 77 -13.84 -19.72 1.92
CA GLU A 77 -14.69 -20.85 1.52
C GLU A 77 -14.22 -22.16 2.15
N LYS A 78 -12.91 -22.46 2.08
CA LYS A 78 -12.34 -23.66 2.69
C LYS A 78 -12.53 -23.69 4.21
N LEU A 79 -12.33 -22.54 4.87
CA LEU A 79 -12.52 -22.41 6.30
C LEU A 79 -13.99 -22.60 6.70
N ALA A 80 -14.92 -22.09 5.91
CA ALA A 80 -16.35 -22.32 6.11
C ALA A 80 -16.70 -23.81 6.01
N ALA A 81 -16.18 -24.51 5.00
CA ALA A 81 -16.40 -25.95 4.83
C ALA A 81 -15.87 -26.76 6.03
N LEU A 82 -14.63 -26.49 6.47
CA LEU A 82 -14.03 -27.16 7.62
C LEU A 82 -14.78 -26.88 8.93
N ARG A 83 -15.32 -25.67 9.09
CA ARG A 83 -16.16 -25.32 10.25
C ARG A 83 -17.46 -26.10 10.25
N ALA A 84 -18.14 -26.21 9.11
CA ALA A 84 -19.36 -27.00 8.97
C ALA A 84 -19.11 -28.50 9.27
N GLU A 85 -18.00 -29.05 8.78
CA GLU A 85 -17.59 -30.43 9.09
C GLU A 85 -17.38 -30.63 10.60
N ARG A 86 -16.69 -29.70 11.27
CA ARG A 86 -16.47 -29.75 12.72
C ARG A 86 -17.79 -29.68 13.50
N GLU A 87 -18.71 -28.82 13.09
CA GLU A 87 -20.03 -28.69 13.72
C GLU A 87 -20.87 -29.95 13.55
N ALA A 88 -20.86 -30.55 12.35
CA ALA A 88 -21.53 -31.83 12.10
C ALA A 88 -20.95 -32.95 12.97
N ALA A 89 -19.62 -33.03 13.08
CA ALA A 89 -18.95 -34.01 13.94
C ALA A 89 -19.24 -33.79 15.44
N ALA A 90 -19.30 -32.53 15.88
CA ALA A 90 -19.59 -32.19 17.28
C ALA A 90 -21.06 -32.39 17.66
N GLY A 91 -22.00 -32.23 16.72
CA GLY A 91 -23.42 -32.51 16.95
C GLY A 91 -23.80 -33.99 16.81
N ALA A 92 -22.90 -34.82 16.28
CA ALA A 92 -23.06 -36.27 16.19
C ALA A 92 -22.51 -37.03 17.42
N ALA A 93 -21.90 -36.32 18.37
CA ALA A 93 -21.42 -36.83 19.66
C ALA A 93 -22.37 -36.40 20.79
#